data_AF-A0A4Y1N0Q2-F1
#
_entry.id   AF-A0A4Y1N0Q2-F1
#
_cell.length_a   1.000
_cell.length_b   1.000
_cell.length_c   1.000
_cell.angle_alpha   90.00
_cell.angle_beta   90.00
_cell.angle_gamma   90.00
#
_symmetry.space_group_name_H-M   'P 1'
#
loop_
_entity.id
_entity.type
_entity.pdbx_description
1 polymer ?
#
loop_
_entity_poly.entity_id
_entity_poly.type
_entity_poly.pdbx_seq_one_letter_code
_entity_poly.pdbx_strand_id
1 'polypeptide(L)'
;MTTLADLPGLLPPVIAMAESAGRLLAAEFARPDGPRGAGSHADVDDEIELILREQLLALLPARWLGEETGEKVGSGGAWCWLVDPHDGTSAFLDGHRGSAVSIALLHEGVPVLGVVHAPLSPDRGADTIAWAEGLDHLLRNGAQVTPCLAKGALSAGTIVFVSQAAPEWPIGNAQAVAPARFVALPSIAYRLARAAVGDGVAAVSLNSPCGWDYAAGHALLRGAGGVLLDETAREVTYTVDGRSSTRRSFGGAPIPARALAARDWGMVRSGRRQPHRVSLVWPRPPEGIALDRAIGCLLGQVVGDSLGSLVEFRSPRDIARQYPAGVRDLADGGTWNTIAGQLTDDSELALDLARTLVSQTSWSSEAVAAAYAGWYASRPFDIGGTTRQALSAAAAAAQDKAGAARKAANRESQANGALMRCAPIGVWAIDAAEAAAAARQDAALTHPHPMCQAASAAFVAAIATGIGGGDREAMLTAAEAAMPEPDAAPLRAAFARARAGEGPGDFMSQQGWVLIAFQNAFRHLAAGTSIEDALIETVGAGGDTDTNGAICGALLGAAQGRAAIPRRWRMAVLACRPLAEIGAVQPRPQRYWPDDLPRLAEALIGR
;
A
#
# COMPACT_ATOMS: atom_id res chain seq x y z
N MET A 1 27.12 32.46 -27.94
CA MET A 1 27.16 31.03 -27.56
C MET A 1 27.16 30.97 -26.05
N THR A 2 25.98 31.05 -25.44
CA THR A 2 25.76 30.88 -24.01
C THR A 2 25.98 29.42 -23.69
N THR A 3 26.95 29.10 -22.84
CA THR A 3 27.19 27.75 -22.34
C THR A 3 25.91 27.23 -21.69
N LEU A 4 25.33 26.14 -22.22
CA LEU A 4 24.30 25.37 -21.52
C LEU A 4 24.83 25.08 -20.12
N ALA A 5 24.05 25.40 -19.09
CA ALA A 5 24.40 25.05 -17.73
C ALA A 5 24.65 23.53 -17.65
N ASP A 6 25.61 23.10 -16.83
CA ASP A 6 25.80 21.68 -16.51
C ASP A 6 24.60 21.21 -15.67
N LEU A 7 23.48 20.90 -16.34
CA LEU A 7 22.23 20.47 -15.72
C LEU A 7 22.42 19.19 -14.88
N PRO A 8 23.17 18.16 -15.34
CA PRO A 8 23.55 17.04 -14.48
C PRO A 8 24.29 17.47 -13.21
N GLY A 9 25.21 18.44 -13.30
CA GLY A 9 25.92 19.00 -12.16
C GLY A 9 25.03 19.78 -11.17
N LEU A 10 23.93 20.38 -11.65
CA LEU A 10 22.94 21.08 -10.81
C LEU A 10 22.00 20.12 -10.06
N LEU A 11 21.83 18.88 -10.53
CA LEU A 11 20.80 17.98 -9.98
C LEU A 11 21.05 17.56 -8.51
N PRO A 12 22.26 17.15 -8.10
CA PRO A 12 22.52 16.74 -6.70
C PRO A 12 22.20 17.81 -5.64
N PRO A 13 22.63 19.09 -5.76
CA PRO A 13 22.25 20.09 -4.77
C PRO A 13 20.75 20.35 -4.74
N VAL A 14 20.04 20.33 -5.88
CA VAL A 14 18.57 20.50 -5.91
C VAL A 14 17.86 19.34 -5.22
N ILE A 15 18.33 18.10 -5.40
CA ILE A 15 17.85 16.93 -4.64
C ILE A 15 17.98 17.17 -3.14
N ALA A 16 19.16 17.58 -2.67
CA ALA A 16 19.41 17.83 -1.26
C ALA A 16 18.50 18.93 -0.68
N MET A 17 18.21 19.97 -1.46
CA MET A 17 17.28 21.04 -1.09
C MET A 17 15.85 20.52 -0.95
N ALA A 18 15.35 19.73 -1.93
CA ALA A 18 14.03 19.12 -1.88
C ALA A 18 13.85 18.16 -0.69
N GLU A 19 14.87 17.33 -0.40
CA GLU A 19 14.87 16.43 0.75
C GLU A 19 14.93 17.20 2.08
N SER A 20 15.58 18.36 2.11
CA SER A 20 15.58 19.23 3.28
C SER A 20 14.22 19.87 3.53
N ALA A 21 13.56 20.35 2.48
CA ALA A 21 12.18 20.82 2.55
C ALA A 21 11.22 19.70 3.01
N GLY A 22 11.39 18.49 2.47
CA GLY A 22 10.59 17.32 2.88
C GLY A 22 10.71 16.96 4.35
N ARG A 23 11.87 17.17 4.98
CA ARG A 23 12.01 16.99 6.44
C ARG A 23 11.17 17.99 7.23
N LEU A 24 10.99 19.21 6.74
CA LEU A 24 10.10 20.20 7.36
C LEU A 24 8.64 19.78 7.22
N LEU A 25 8.22 19.32 6.04
CA LEU A 25 6.87 18.76 5.83
C LEU A 25 6.60 17.55 6.73
N ALA A 26 7.56 16.63 6.86
CA ALA A 26 7.42 15.46 7.73
C ALA A 26 7.29 15.85 9.21
N ALA A 27 8.07 16.85 9.66
CA ALA A 27 7.99 17.38 11.01
C ALA A 27 6.66 18.10 11.27
N GLU A 28 6.17 18.87 10.29
CA GLU A 28 4.88 19.56 10.37
C GLU A 28 3.72 18.56 10.40
N PHE A 29 3.78 17.49 9.60
CA PHE A 29 2.80 16.42 9.66
C PHE A 29 2.83 15.75 11.03
N ALA A 30 4.00 15.46 11.61
CA ALA A 30 4.11 14.72 12.87
C ALA A 30 3.69 15.52 14.14
N ARG A 31 3.15 16.73 14.00
CA ARG A 31 2.75 17.57 15.13
C ARG A 31 1.62 16.92 15.96
N PRO A 32 1.63 17.06 17.31
CA PRO A 32 0.62 16.45 18.16
C PRO A 32 -0.82 16.89 17.87
N ASP A 33 -1.01 18.16 17.50
CA ASP A 33 -2.32 18.74 17.16
C ASP A 33 -2.62 18.67 15.65
N GLY A 34 -1.75 18.00 14.89
CA GLY A 34 -1.74 18.01 13.43
C GLY A 34 -1.02 19.22 12.82
N PRO A 35 -0.90 19.22 11.49
CA PRO A 35 -0.24 20.30 10.76
C PRO A 35 -0.99 21.63 10.89
N ARG A 36 -0.24 22.74 10.93
CA ARG A 36 -0.78 24.10 10.96
C ARG A 36 -1.27 24.53 9.58
N GLY A 37 -2.32 25.35 9.57
CA GLY A 37 -2.93 25.91 8.36
C GLY A 37 -4.36 25.46 8.15
N ALA A 38 -4.94 25.86 7.02
CA ALA A 38 -6.33 25.55 6.68
C ALA A 38 -6.57 25.63 5.16
N GLY A 39 -7.54 24.84 4.68
CA GLY A 39 -7.96 24.89 3.29
C GLY A 39 -6.89 24.37 2.35
N SER A 40 -6.26 25.27 1.58
CA SER A 40 -5.23 24.94 0.60
C SER A 40 -3.86 25.53 0.95
N HIS A 41 -3.65 25.95 2.19
CA HIS A 41 -2.39 26.57 2.62
C HIS A 41 -2.00 26.09 4.03
N ALA A 42 -0.78 25.58 4.16
CA ALA A 42 -0.17 25.22 5.43
C ALA A 42 0.94 26.22 5.78
N ASP A 43 1.07 26.58 7.06
CA ASP A 43 2.04 27.61 7.50
C ASP A 43 3.50 27.26 7.10
N VAL A 44 3.81 25.97 6.96
CA VAL A 44 5.13 25.47 6.56
C VAL A 44 5.45 25.75 5.09
N ASP A 45 4.45 26.02 4.26
CA ASP A 45 4.57 26.24 2.81
C ASP A 45 5.41 27.50 2.55
N ASP A 46 5.08 28.59 3.26
CA ASP A 46 5.85 29.85 3.27
C ASP A 46 7.29 29.66 3.72
N GLU A 47 7.49 28.92 4.83
CA GLU A 47 8.81 28.67 5.41
C GLU A 47 9.72 27.93 4.41
N ILE A 48 9.18 26.89 3.77
CA ILE A 48 9.89 26.10 2.76
C ILE A 48 10.19 26.93 1.52
N GLU A 49 9.21 27.65 0.97
CA GLU A 49 9.41 28.37 -0.30
C GLU A 49 10.46 29.47 -0.15
N LEU A 50 10.47 30.19 0.97
CA LEU A 50 11.48 31.22 1.23
C LEU A 50 12.90 30.64 1.22
N ILE A 51 13.11 29.49 1.88
CA ILE A 51 14.40 28.80 1.93
C ILE A 51 14.81 28.31 0.53
N LEU A 52 13.90 27.63 -0.18
CA LEU A 52 14.16 27.11 -1.52
C LEU A 52 14.49 28.24 -2.50
N ARG A 53 13.75 29.36 -2.44
CA ARG A 53 13.98 30.52 -3.31
C ARG A 53 15.36 31.11 -3.14
N GLU A 54 15.81 31.30 -1.90
CA GLU A 54 17.15 31.82 -1.63
C GLU A 54 18.23 30.87 -2.17
N GLN A 55 18.11 29.58 -1.85
CA GLN A 55 19.12 28.58 -2.21
C GLN A 55 19.19 28.31 -3.71
N LEU A 56 18.05 28.17 -4.39
CA LEU A 56 17.98 27.90 -5.83
C LEU A 56 18.46 29.09 -6.66
N LEU A 57 18.13 30.33 -6.26
CA LEU A 57 18.61 31.53 -6.96
C LEU A 57 20.10 31.80 -6.72
N ALA A 58 20.64 31.40 -5.57
CA ALA A 58 22.08 31.42 -5.32
C ALA A 58 22.82 30.36 -6.15
N LEU A 59 22.21 29.20 -6.37
CA LEU A 59 22.75 28.12 -7.19
C LEU A 59 22.75 28.46 -8.68
N LEU A 60 21.63 28.98 -9.20
CA LEU A 60 21.49 29.45 -10.57
C LEU A 60 20.60 30.70 -10.61
N PRO A 61 21.16 31.88 -10.93
CA PRO A 61 20.36 33.08 -11.16
C PRO A 61 19.38 32.88 -12.32
N ALA A 62 18.09 32.92 -12.03
CA ALA A 62 16.99 32.67 -12.97
C ALA A 62 15.77 33.55 -12.63
N ARG A 63 14.75 33.56 -13.51
CA ARG A 63 13.40 33.97 -13.09
C ARG A 63 12.86 32.99 -12.05
N TRP A 64 11.88 33.44 -11.28
CA TRP A 64 11.23 32.63 -10.25
C TRP A 64 9.72 32.75 -10.34
N LEU A 65 9.04 31.61 -10.28
CA LEU A 65 7.61 31.52 -10.03
C LEU A 65 7.38 30.43 -8.97
N GLY A 66 7.01 30.85 -7.77
CA GLY A 66 6.59 29.96 -6.69
C GLY A 66 5.10 30.08 -6.42
N GLU A 67 4.52 29.05 -5.80
CA GLU A 67 3.11 29.02 -5.42
C GLU A 67 2.76 30.11 -4.39
N GLU A 68 3.57 30.25 -3.34
CA GLU A 68 3.28 31.09 -2.19
C GLU A 68 3.82 32.52 -2.36
N THR A 69 5.08 32.66 -2.83
CA THR A 69 5.72 33.97 -2.95
C THR A 69 5.54 34.64 -4.31
N GLY A 70 4.89 33.94 -5.24
CA GLY A 70 4.56 34.44 -6.57
C GLY A 70 5.79 34.67 -7.47
N GLU A 71 5.67 35.66 -8.35
CA GLU A 71 6.69 35.93 -9.37
C GLU A 71 7.80 36.85 -8.84
N LYS A 72 9.04 36.52 -9.19
CA LYS A 72 10.18 37.44 -9.10
C LYS A 72 10.94 37.49 -10.41
N VAL A 73 10.94 38.67 -11.03
CA VAL A 73 11.69 38.93 -12.25
C VAL A 73 13.19 38.88 -11.93
N GLY A 74 13.87 37.85 -12.45
CA GLY A 74 15.30 37.65 -12.28
C GLY A 74 16.11 38.18 -13.47
N SER A 75 17.42 38.36 -13.26
CA SER A 75 18.39 38.74 -14.31
C SER A 75 18.81 37.58 -15.24
N GLY A 76 18.24 36.39 -15.06
CA GLY A 76 18.73 35.11 -15.61
C GLY A 76 18.34 34.76 -17.05
N GLY A 77 17.96 35.73 -17.89
CA GLY A 77 17.78 35.52 -19.33
C GLY A 77 16.69 34.50 -19.70
N ALA A 78 17.07 33.28 -20.09
CA ALA A 78 16.18 32.20 -20.57
C ALA A 78 15.72 31.22 -19.47
N TRP A 79 16.27 31.31 -18.26
CA TRP A 79 16.04 30.35 -17.18
C TRP A 79 14.89 30.77 -16.25
N CYS A 80 14.11 29.79 -15.78
CA CYS A 80 13.05 29.99 -14.80
C CYS A 80 12.93 28.81 -13.83
N TRP A 81 13.04 29.07 -12.52
CA TRP A 81 12.66 28.13 -11.48
C TRP A 81 11.15 28.16 -11.27
N LEU A 82 10.52 26.98 -11.29
CA LEU A 82 9.13 26.75 -10.91
C LEU A 82 9.10 25.87 -9.68
N VAL A 83 8.51 26.36 -8.60
CA VAL A 83 8.50 25.66 -7.31
C VAL A 83 7.11 25.64 -6.72
N ASP A 84 6.70 24.45 -6.31
CA ASP A 84 5.60 24.24 -5.39
C ASP A 84 6.24 23.63 -4.13
N PRO A 85 6.25 24.37 -3.00
CA PRO A 85 6.89 23.92 -1.77
C PRO A 85 6.16 22.71 -1.17
N HIS A 86 4.89 22.48 -1.52
CA HIS A 86 4.03 21.51 -0.88
C HIS A 86 2.80 21.08 -1.75
N ASP A 87 3.03 20.41 -2.87
CA ASP A 87 1.94 19.95 -3.73
C ASP A 87 1.07 18.92 -2.97
N GLY A 88 -0.23 19.22 -2.86
CA GLY A 88 -1.21 18.41 -2.14
C GLY A 88 -1.55 18.90 -0.73
N THR A 89 -1.28 20.16 -0.39
CA THR A 89 -1.53 20.80 0.92
C THR A 89 -2.90 20.48 1.54
N SER A 90 -4.01 20.60 0.80
CA SER A 90 -5.33 20.32 1.37
C SER A 90 -5.48 18.89 1.90
N ALA A 91 -4.98 17.91 1.15
CA ALA A 91 -5.05 16.52 1.58
C ALA A 91 -4.11 16.23 2.76
N PHE A 92 -2.95 16.90 2.80
CA PHE A 92 -2.01 16.86 3.91
C PHE A 92 -2.64 17.38 5.21
N LEU A 93 -3.33 18.52 5.15
CA LEU A 93 -4.10 19.08 6.27
C LEU A 93 -5.23 18.14 6.72
N ASP A 94 -5.86 17.43 5.79
CA ASP A 94 -6.85 16.36 6.08
C ASP A 94 -6.20 15.05 6.61
N GLY A 95 -4.89 15.06 6.85
CA GLY A 95 -4.15 13.93 7.42
C GLY A 95 -3.84 12.81 6.43
N HIS A 96 -3.78 13.10 5.12
CA HIS A 96 -3.35 12.16 4.08
C HIS A 96 -1.85 12.24 3.84
N ARG A 97 -1.23 11.06 3.76
CA ARG A 97 0.15 10.87 3.32
C ARG A 97 0.25 10.97 1.79
N GLY A 98 1.38 11.45 1.28
CA GLY A 98 1.68 11.53 -0.16
C GLY A 98 1.58 12.91 -0.81
N SER A 99 1.68 14.00 -0.04
CA SER A 99 2.08 15.31 -0.57
C SER A 99 3.58 15.31 -0.93
N ALA A 100 4.04 16.30 -1.70
CA ALA A 100 5.42 16.34 -2.17
C ALA A 100 5.94 17.76 -2.37
N VAL A 101 7.25 17.94 -2.25
CA VAL A 101 7.97 19.11 -2.74
C VAL A 101 8.19 18.94 -4.25
N SER A 102 7.92 19.97 -5.05
CA SER A 102 8.07 19.95 -6.52
C SER A 102 8.97 21.11 -6.97
N ILE A 103 10.11 20.78 -7.57
CA ILE A 103 11.09 21.76 -8.05
C ILE A 103 11.40 21.48 -9.52
N ALA A 104 11.22 22.49 -10.38
CA ALA A 104 11.51 22.42 -11.80
C ALA A 104 12.41 23.58 -12.25
N LEU A 105 13.32 23.29 -13.19
CA LEU A 105 14.02 24.33 -13.95
C LEU A 105 13.56 24.30 -15.40
N LEU A 106 13.18 25.45 -15.91
CA LEU A 106 12.82 25.66 -17.31
C LEU A 106 13.93 26.42 -18.03
N HIS A 107 14.16 26.07 -19.29
CA HIS A 107 14.96 26.83 -20.25
C HIS A 107 14.07 27.18 -21.45
N GLU A 108 13.85 28.48 -21.70
CA GLU A 108 12.97 28.98 -22.77
C GLU A 108 11.56 28.35 -22.74
N GLY A 109 11.01 28.13 -21.54
CA GLY A 109 9.68 27.52 -21.35
C GLY A 109 9.65 25.99 -21.45
N VAL A 110 10.81 25.33 -21.59
CA VAL A 110 10.92 23.86 -21.63
C VAL A 110 11.41 23.34 -20.27
N PRO A 111 10.71 22.42 -19.58
CA PRO A 111 11.17 21.83 -18.32
C PRO A 111 12.38 20.90 -18.53
N VAL A 112 13.58 21.33 -18.14
CA VAL A 112 14.85 20.61 -18.38
C VAL A 112 15.45 19.97 -17.13
N LEU A 113 14.93 20.28 -15.94
CA LEU A 113 15.29 19.61 -14.69
C LEU A 113 14.03 19.49 -13.82
N GLY A 114 13.84 18.35 -13.17
CA GLY A 114 12.74 18.13 -12.24
C GLY A 114 13.18 17.30 -11.05
N VAL A 115 12.80 17.73 -9.85
CA VAL A 115 12.92 16.98 -8.60
C VAL A 115 11.56 16.98 -7.91
N VAL A 116 11.05 15.78 -7.62
CA VAL A 116 9.85 15.60 -6.82
C VAL A 116 10.19 14.74 -5.62
N HIS A 117 9.93 15.25 -4.41
CA HIS A 117 10.23 14.57 -3.17
C HIS A 117 8.98 14.43 -2.30
N ALA A 118 8.50 13.20 -2.14
CA ALA A 118 7.41 12.86 -1.22
C ALA A 118 8.00 12.31 0.09
N PRO A 119 8.01 13.08 1.20
CA PRO A 119 8.65 12.64 2.43
C PRO A 119 7.88 11.51 3.14
N LEU A 120 6.56 11.45 2.92
CA LEU A 120 5.65 10.52 3.58
C LEU A 120 4.78 9.79 2.53
N SER A 121 5.40 8.99 1.65
CA SER A 121 4.65 8.15 0.71
C SER A 121 3.95 7.00 1.44
N PRO A 122 2.63 6.78 1.25
CA PRO A 122 1.88 5.78 2.01
C PRO A 122 2.43 4.35 1.82
N ASP A 123 2.89 4.01 0.61
CA ASP A 123 3.40 2.67 0.28
C ASP A 123 4.93 2.55 0.37
N ARG A 124 5.66 3.66 0.52
CA ARG A 124 7.14 3.67 0.37
C ARG A 124 7.93 4.44 1.43
N GLY A 125 7.30 5.29 2.24
CA GLY A 125 8.02 6.24 3.09
C GLY A 125 8.59 7.38 2.26
N ALA A 126 9.78 7.87 2.58
CA ALA A 126 10.42 8.92 1.79
C ALA A 126 10.77 8.43 0.37
N ASP A 127 10.47 9.25 -0.65
CA ASP A 127 10.69 8.90 -2.05
C ASP A 127 11.02 10.17 -2.87
N THR A 128 12.28 10.26 -3.31
CA THR A 128 12.80 11.32 -4.18
C THR A 128 12.96 10.78 -5.59
N ILE A 129 12.37 11.45 -6.58
CA ILE A 129 12.53 11.14 -8.00
C ILE A 129 13.03 12.38 -8.72
N ALA A 130 14.10 12.23 -9.50
CA ALA A 130 14.84 13.35 -10.07
C ALA A 130 15.34 13.05 -11.48
N TRP A 131 15.44 14.08 -12.32
CA TRP A 131 16.02 14.01 -13.66
C TRP A 131 16.51 15.39 -14.11
N ALA A 132 17.52 15.38 -14.98
CA ALA A 132 18.02 16.56 -15.68
C ALA A 132 18.36 16.20 -17.12
N GLU A 133 18.11 17.13 -18.04
CA GLU A 133 18.48 16.98 -19.45
C GLU A 133 19.99 16.79 -19.58
N GLY A 134 20.39 15.83 -20.41
CA GLY A 134 21.76 15.31 -20.48
C GLY A 134 21.96 13.96 -19.79
N LEU A 135 21.02 13.53 -18.93
CA LEU A 135 20.99 12.18 -18.38
C LEU A 135 20.10 11.25 -19.24
N ASP A 136 20.58 10.02 -19.47
CA ASP A 136 19.86 8.93 -20.14
C ASP A 136 19.00 8.07 -19.18
N HIS A 137 18.98 8.43 -17.90
CA HIS A 137 18.28 7.75 -16.83
C HIS A 137 17.68 8.75 -15.84
N LEU A 138 16.62 8.33 -15.13
CA LEU A 138 16.11 9.02 -13.95
C LEU A 138 16.87 8.53 -12.71
N LEU A 139 16.83 9.34 -11.66
CA LEU A 139 17.26 8.94 -10.32
C LEU A 139 16.03 8.73 -9.43
N ARG A 140 16.03 7.66 -8.64
CA ARG A 140 15.09 7.45 -7.55
C ARG A 140 15.85 7.08 -6.29
N ASN A 141 15.80 7.93 -5.27
CA ASN A 141 16.56 7.77 -4.02
C ASN A 141 18.06 7.50 -4.28
N GLY A 142 18.64 8.22 -5.25
CA GLY A 142 20.03 8.06 -5.68
C GLY A 142 20.31 6.87 -6.62
N ALA A 143 19.39 5.92 -6.79
CA ALA A 143 19.55 4.81 -7.71
C ALA A 143 19.10 5.16 -9.13
N GLN A 144 19.80 4.67 -10.14
CA GLN A 144 19.44 4.87 -11.54
C GLN A 144 18.22 4.03 -11.92
N VAL A 145 17.29 4.62 -12.68
CA VAL A 145 16.10 3.96 -13.23
C VAL A 145 15.95 4.34 -14.70
N THR A 146 15.78 3.35 -15.57
CA THR A 146 15.64 3.52 -17.03
C THR A 146 14.28 3.02 -17.53
N PRO A 147 13.18 3.68 -17.13
CA PRO A 147 11.84 3.30 -17.56
C PRO A 147 11.64 3.59 -19.05
N CYS A 148 10.81 2.78 -19.73
CA CYS A 148 10.46 3.00 -21.13
C CYS A 148 8.96 3.25 -21.25
N LEU A 149 8.54 4.51 -21.11
CA LEU A 149 7.13 4.87 -21.23
C LEU A 149 6.60 4.80 -22.67
N ALA A 150 7.49 4.87 -23.67
CA ALA A 150 7.11 4.81 -25.08
C ALA A 150 6.31 3.55 -25.47
N LYS A 151 6.46 2.46 -24.71
CA LYS A 151 5.77 1.17 -24.95
C LYS A 151 4.59 0.91 -24.00
N GLY A 152 4.21 1.88 -23.19
CA GLY A 152 3.11 1.74 -22.24
C GLY A 152 1.75 1.55 -22.93
N ALA A 153 0.88 0.75 -22.33
CA ALA A 153 -0.48 0.49 -22.78
C ALA A 153 -1.46 0.50 -21.60
N LEU A 154 -2.73 0.79 -21.86
CA LEU A 154 -3.79 0.59 -20.87
C LEU A 154 -4.24 -0.88 -20.94
N SER A 155 -4.02 -1.63 -19.87
CA SER A 155 -4.40 -3.04 -19.72
C SER A 155 -4.76 -3.38 -18.27
N ALA A 156 -5.41 -4.53 -18.04
CA ALA A 156 -5.90 -4.98 -16.72
C ALA A 156 -4.85 -4.96 -15.59
N GLY A 157 -3.57 -5.20 -15.93
CA GLY A 157 -2.46 -5.20 -14.97
C GLY A 157 -1.75 -3.87 -14.79
N THR A 158 -2.18 -2.81 -15.49
CA THR A 158 -1.52 -1.49 -15.44
C THR A 158 -2.24 -0.52 -14.51
N ILE A 159 -1.48 0.44 -13.98
CA ILE A 159 -1.94 1.40 -12.98
C ILE A 159 -2.00 2.81 -13.56
N VAL A 160 -3.09 3.52 -13.29
CA VAL A 160 -3.25 4.96 -13.51
C VAL A 160 -3.34 5.66 -12.16
N PHE A 161 -2.48 6.62 -11.91
CA PHE A 161 -2.54 7.41 -10.69
C PHE A 161 -3.60 8.51 -10.80
N VAL A 162 -4.46 8.63 -9.80
CA VAL A 162 -5.57 9.60 -9.77
C VAL A 162 -5.57 10.36 -8.45
N SER A 163 -6.36 11.43 -8.37
CA SER A 163 -6.45 12.27 -7.17
C SER A 163 -6.88 11.45 -5.95
N GLN A 164 -6.39 11.85 -4.76
CA GLN A 164 -6.71 11.23 -3.47
C GLN A 164 -8.21 10.94 -3.28
N ALA A 165 -9.11 11.76 -3.84
CA ALA A 165 -10.56 11.65 -3.62
C ALA A 165 -11.20 10.51 -4.43
N ALA A 166 -10.44 9.83 -5.29
CA ALA A 166 -10.95 8.76 -6.14
C ALA A 166 -11.63 7.59 -5.40
N PRO A 167 -11.19 7.15 -4.20
CA PRO A 167 -11.86 6.11 -3.43
C PRO A 167 -13.27 6.49 -2.95
N GLU A 168 -13.60 7.79 -2.92
CA GLU A 168 -14.96 8.27 -2.64
C GLU A 168 -15.89 8.12 -3.87
N TRP A 169 -15.31 7.99 -5.06
CA TRP A 169 -16.02 7.82 -6.33
C TRP A 169 -15.46 6.61 -7.10
N PRO A 170 -15.46 5.40 -6.51
CA PRO A 170 -14.64 4.31 -7.01
C PRO A 170 -15.13 3.76 -8.36
N ILE A 171 -16.45 3.69 -8.58
CA ILE A 171 -17.05 3.18 -9.82
C ILE A 171 -16.69 4.08 -10.99
N GLY A 172 -16.92 5.40 -10.85
CA GLY A 172 -16.65 6.36 -11.91
C GLY A 172 -15.16 6.42 -12.27
N ASN A 173 -14.26 6.40 -11.28
CA ASN A 173 -12.83 6.33 -11.54
C ASN A 173 -12.42 5.02 -12.21
N ALA A 174 -12.92 3.87 -11.74
CA ALA A 174 -12.59 2.57 -12.33
C ALA A 174 -13.03 2.48 -13.80
N GLN A 175 -14.23 2.95 -14.12
CA GLN A 175 -14.72 3.04 -15.50
C GLN A 175 -13.86 4.01 -16.34
N ALA A 176 -13.50 5.16 -15.77
CA ALA A 176 -12.69 6.16 -16.46
C ALA A 176 -11.25 5.70 -16.73
N VAL A 177 -10.70 4.73 -15.99
CA VAL A 177 -9.35 4.18 -16.25
C VAL A 177 -9.34 2.81 -16.92
N ALA A 178 -10.48 2.11 -17.01
CA ALA A 178 -10.59 0.78 -17.59
C ALA A 178 -9.94 0.66 -18.99
N PRO A 179 -9.28 -0.45 -19.34
CA PRO A 179 -9.11 -1.66 -18.54
C PRO A 179 -8.05 -1.54 -17.44
N ALA A 180 -7.31 -0.43 -17.35
CA ALA A 180 -6.37 -0.23 -16.25
C ALA A 180 -7.08 -0.07 -14.90
N ARG A 181 -6.30 -0.12 -13.82
CA ARG A 181 -6.75 0.12 -12.45
C ARG A 181 -6.19 1.43 -11.95
N PHE A 182 -6.69 1.92 -10.82
CA PHE A 182 -6.21 3.19 -10.27
C PHE A 182 -5.61 3.07 -8.87
N VAL A 183 -4.67 3.95 -8.57
CA VAL A 183 -4.18 4.21 -7.21
C VAL A 183 -4.31 5.70 -6.94
N ALA A 184 -4.85 6.04 -5.78
CA ALA A 184 -5.12 7.41 -5.38
C ALA A 184 -3.91 7.99 -4.63
N LEU A 185 -3.45 9.18 -5.03
CA LEU A 185 -2.39 9.92 -4.35
C LEU A 185 -2.71 11.43 -4.36
N PRO A 186 -2.33 12.19 -3.31
CA PRO A 186 -2.56 13.63 -3.23
C PRO A 186 -1.87 14.45 -4.34
N SER A 187 -0.55 14.51 -4.30
CA SER A 187 0.29 15.36 -5.14
C SER A 187 0.19 14.96 -6.62
N ILE A 188 -0.08 15.90 -7.53
CA ILE A 188 0.01 15.64 -8.97
C ILE A 188 1.47 15.52 -9.42
N ALA A 189 2.39 16.32 -8.87
CA ALA A 189 3.83 16.20 -9.11
C ALA A 189 4.30 14.77 -8.83
N TYR A 190 3.92 14.22 -7.68
CA TYR A 190 4.31 12.87 -7.27
C TYR A 190 3.63 11.79 -8.11
N ARG A 191 2.35 11.96 -8.48
CA ARG A 191 1.68 11.03 -9.41
C ARG A 191 2.39 10.96 -10.76
N LEU A 192 2.79 12.11 -11.32
CA LEU A 192 3.56 12.19 -12.56
C LEU A 192 4.95 11.57 -12.41
N ALA A 193 5.64 11.84 -11.30
CA ALA A 193 6.93 11.25 -10.97
C ALA A 193 6.87 9.72 -10.87
N ARG A 194 5.83 9.18 -10.20
CA ARG A 194 5.59 7.73 -10.08
C ARG A 194 5.30 7.08 -11.42
N ALA A 195 4.55 7.75 -12.30
CA ALA A 195 4.37 7.30 -13.68
C ALA A 195 5.72 7.34 -14.43
N ALA A 196 6.51 8.40 -14.28
CA ALA A 196 7.81 8.54 -14.93
C ALA A 196 8.76 7.37 -14.62
N VAL A 197 8.86 6.93 -13.37
CA VAL A 197 9.69 5.78 -12.95
C VAL A 197 9.06 4.40 -13.20
N GLY A 198 7.90 4.36 -13.88
CA GLY A 198 7.25 3.11 -14.29
C GLY A 198 6.51 2.37 -13.17
N ASP A 199 6.09 3.06 -12.10
CA ASP A 199 5.20 2.47 -11.09
C ASP A 199 3.75 2.38 -11.58
N GLY A 200 3.42 3.13 -12.64
CA GLY A 200 2.17 3.12 -13.37
C GLY A 200 2.39 3.61 -14.79
N VAL A 201 1.35 3.57 -15.63
CA VAL A 201 1.44 3.98 -17.05
C VAL A 201 1.00 5.42 -17.28
N ALA A 202 0.23 6.00 -16.36
CA ALA A 202 -0.24 7.37 -16.45
C ALA A 202 -0.63 7.95 -15.08
N ALA A 203 -0.78 9.26 -15.04
CA ALA A 203 -1.30 10.05 -13.95
C ALA A 203 -2.31 11.07 -14.49
N VAL A 204 -3.38 11.31 -13.73
CA VAL A 204 -4.49 12.20 -14.13
C VAL A 204 -4.81 13.18 -13.02
N SER A 205 -4.97 14.47 -13.36
CA SER A 205 -5.56 15.50 -12.51
C SER A 205 -6.83 16.07 -13.12
N LEU A 206 -7.86 16.26 -12.30
CA LEU A 206 -9.15 16.86 -12.69
C LEU A 206 -9.42 18.20 -11.98
N ASN A 207 -8.43 18.72 -11.26
CA ASN A 207 -8.59 19.83 -10.31
C ASN A 207 -7.87 21.10 -10.78
N SER A 208 -7.84 21.36 -12.09
CA SER A 208 -7.26 22.57 -12.69
C SER A 208 -5.85 22.94 -12.20
N PRO A 209 -4.85 22.06 -12.39
CA PRO A 209 -3.52 22.32 -11.84
C PRO A 209 -2.79 23.45 -12.58
N CYS A 210 -1.86 24.09 -11.87
CA CYS A 210 -0.98 25.17 -12.32
C CYS A 210 0.41 24.66 -12.71
N GLY A 211 1.19 25.52 -13.37
CA GLY A 211 2.52 25.17 -13.88
C GLY A 211 3.44 24.55 -12.82
N TRP A 212 3.46 25.10 -11.60
CA TRP A 212 4.32 24.63 -10.50
C TRP A 212 3.94 23.23 -10.00
N ASP A 213 2.65 22.87 -10.00
CA ASP A 213 2.17 21.54 -9.58
C ASP A 213 2.71 20.41 -10.47
N TYR A 214 2.96 20.66 -11.76
CA TYR A 214 3.32 19.59 -12.71
C TYR A 214 4.61 19.79 -13.48
N ALA A 215 5.28 20.95 -13.44
CA ALA A 215 6.51 21.17 -14.21
C ALA A 215 7.63 20.18 -13.85
N ALA A 216 7.81 19.88 -12.55
CA ALA A 216 8.82 18.92 -12.12
C ALA A 216 8.46 17.50 -12.62
N GLY A 217 7.22 17.09 -12.43
CA GLY A 217 6.68 15.84 -12.97
C GLY A 217 6.78 15.75 -14.50
N HIS A 218 6.58 16.86 -15.21
CA HIS A 218 6.70 16.94 -16.66
C HIS A 218 8.15 16.76 -17.11
N ALA A 219 9.13 17.39 -16.44
CA ALA A 219 10.54 17.15 -16.71
C ALA A 219 10.91 15.67 -16.54
N LEU A 220 10.45 15.03 -15.46
CA LEU A 220 10.64 13.59 -15.23
C LEU A 220 10.03 12.74 -16.36
N LEU A 221 8.81 13.07 -16.80
CA LEU A 221 8.17 12.39 -17.92
C LEU A 221 8.96 12.55 -19.22
N ARG A 222 9.49 13.76 -19.53
CA ARG A 222 10.36 13.98 -20.70
C ARG A 222 11.58 13.06 -20.64
N GLY A 223 12.23 12.97 -19.49
CA GLY A 223 13.36 12.07 -19.27
C GLY A 223 13.04 10.58 -19.48
N ALA A 224 11.79 10.19 -19.22
CA ALA A 224 11.30 8.82 -19.41
C ALA A 224 10.68 8.55 -20.81
N GLY A 225 10.68 9.55 -21.71
CA GLY A 225 10.02 9.48 -23.02
C GLY A 225 8.49 9.49 -22.97
N GLY A 226 7.92 10.08 -21.92
CA GLY A 226 6.49 10.33 -21.74
C GLY A 226 6.04 11.70 -22.24
N VAL A 227 4.76 12.01 -22.02
CA VAL A 227 4.11 13.29 -22.39
C VAL A 227 3.26 13.80 -21.23
N LEU A 228 2.96 15.09 -21.21
CA LEU A 228 1.93 15.70 -20.38
C LEU A 228 0.94 16.46 -21.27
N LEU A 229 -0.34 16.08 -21.21
CA LEU A 229 -1.40 16.61 -22.07
C LEU A 229 -2.46 17.37 -21.26
N ASP A 230 -3.05 18.40 -21.87
CA ASP A 230 -4.19 19.14 -21.34
C ASP A 230 -5.54 18.45 -21.65
N GLU A 231 -6.66 19.09 -21.26
CA GLU A 231 -8.00 18.56 -21.54
C GLU A 231 -8.40 18.51 -23.03
N THR A 232 -7.60 19.13 -23.90
CA THR A 232 -7.77 19.11 -25.36
C THR A 232 -6.81 18.11 -26.04
N ALA A 233 -6.12 17.29 -25.24
CA ALA A 233 -5.10 16.33 -25.66
C ALA A 233 -3.88 16.97 -26.36
N ARG A 234 -3.60 18.25 -26.09
CA ARG A 234 -2.41 18.96 -26.55
C ARG A 234 -1.34 18.93 -25.47
N GLU A 235 -0.08 18.90 -25.88
CA GLU A 235 1.03 18.95 -24.92
C GLU A 235 1.04 20.29 -24.16
N VAL A 236 1.26 20.20 -22.86
CA VAL A 236 1.30 21.36 -21.97
C VAL A 236 2.55 22.20 -22.27
N THR A 237 2.37 23.51 -22.41
CA THR A 237 3.44 24.47 -22.70
C THR A 237 3.56 25.51 -21.60
N TYR A 238 4.73 26.12 -21.45
CA TYR A 238 5.00 27.17 -20.47
C TYR A 238 5.50 28.43 -21.17
N THR A 239 5.18 29.59 -20.60
CA THR A 239 5.87 30.83 -21.01
C THR A 239 7.33 30.83 -20.51
N VAL A 240 8.12 31.80 -20.97
CA VAL A 240 9.49 32.01 -20.49
C VAL A 240 9.56 32.41 -19.01
N ASP A 241 8.44 32.90 -18.45
CA ASP A 241 8.25 33.20 -17.04
C ASP A 241 7.58 32.02 -16.29
N GLY A 242 7.46 30.87 -16.97
CA GLY A 242 6.98 29.62 -16.38
C GLY A 242 5.47 29.51 -16.21
N ARG A 243 4.69 30.47 -16.73
CA ARG A 243 3.22 30.44 -16.62
C ARG A 243 2.65 29.31 -17.47
N SER A 244 1.80 28.50 -16.86
CA SER A 244 1.01 27.46 -17.52
C SER A 244 -0.20 27.10 -16.66
N SER A 245 -1.32 26.75 -17.29
CA SER A 245 -2.53 26.31 -16.60
C SER A 245 -3.34 25.38 -17.49
N THR A 246 -4.02 24.42 -16.86
CA THR A 246 -4.90 23.46 -17.54
C THR A 246 -6.14 23.24 -16.68
N ARG A 247 -7.28 22.79 -17.24
CA ARG A 247 -8.41 22.34 -16.40
C ARG A 247 -8.23 20.91 -15.94
N ARG A 248 -7.57 20.10 -16.76
CA ARG A 248 -7.24 18.70 -16.50
C ARG A 248 -5.90 18.40 -17.12
N SER A 249 -5.16 17.49 -16.51
CA SER A 249 -3.88 17.05 -17.04
C SER A 249 -3.76 15.53 -17.06
N PHE A 250 -3.12 15.03 -18.11
CA PHE A 250 -2.93 13.60 -18.39
C PHE A 250 -1.47 13.36 -18.74
N GLY A 251 -0.69 12.83 -17.80
CA GLY A 251 0.75 12.61 -17.98
C GLY A 251 1.14 11.15 -17.90
N GLY A 252 2.13 10.72 -18.67
CA GLY A 252 2.61 9.33 -18.66
C GLY A 252 3.06 8.83 -20.02
N ALA A 253 2.85 7.54 -20.25
CA ALA A 253 3.08 6.91 -21.54
C ALA A 253 2.20 7.57 -22.64
N PRO A 254 2.74 7.88 -23.84
CA PRO A 254 2.03 8.66 -24.85
C PRO A 254 0.68 8.08 -25.27
N ILE A 255 0.60 6.77 -25.48
CA ILE A 255 -0.63 6.09 -25.90
C ILE A 255 -1.68 6.12 -24.78
N PRO A 256 -1.39 5.65 -23.53
CA PRO A 256 -2.28 5.80 -22.39
C PRO A 256 -2.74 7.23 -22.11
N ALA A 257 -1.83 8.22 -22.11
CA ALA A 257 -2.16 9.60 -21.81
C ALA A 257 -3.18 10.17 -22.80
N ARG A 258 -2.98 9.98 -24.11
CA ARG A 258 -3.94 10.41 -25.15
C ARG A 258 -5.28 9.67 -25.01
N ALA A 259 -5.24 8.38 -24.75
CA ALA A 259 -6.45 7.58 -24.56
C ALA A 259 -7.26 8.03 -23.33
N LEU A 260 -6.61 8.43 -22.24
CA LEU A 260 -7.27 8.96 -21.04
C LEU A 260 -7.81 10.38 -21.26
N ALA A 261 -7.08 11.24 -21.97
CA ALA A 261 -7.51 12.60 -22.28
C ALA A 261 -8.80 12.64 -23.13
N ALA A 262 -9.01 11.62 -23.97
CA ALA A 262 -10.21 11.48 -24.80
C ALA A 262 -11.46 10.98 -24.05
N ARG A 263 -11.36 10.62 -22.76
CA ARG A 263 -12.47 10.05 -21.98
C ARG A 263 -13.33 11.12 -21.33
N ASP A 264 -14.58 10.77 -21.07
CA ASP A 264 -15.48 11.60 -20.29
C ASP A 264 -15.18 11.48 -18.79
N TRP A 265 -14.36 12.39 -18.27
CA TRP A 265 -14.08 12.49 -16.83
C TRP A 265 -15.18 13.21 -16.04
N GLY A 266 -16.17 13.80 -16.71
CA GLY A 266 -17.34 14.40 -16.05
C GLY A 266 -18.19 13.36 -15.32
N MET A 267 -18.19 12.11 -15.81
CA MET A 267 -18.94 11.01 -15.22
C MET A 267 -18.41 10.55 -13.86
N VAL A 268 -17.17 10.86 -13.48
CA VAL A 268 -16.57 10.33 -12.25
C VAL A 268 -17.41 10.68 -11.01
N ARG A 269 -17.98 11.88 -10.97
CA ARG A 269 -18.79 12.37 -9.85
C ARG A 269 -20.30 12.14 -10.02
N SER A 270 -20.73 11.38 -11.04
CA SER A 270 -22.17 11.12 -11.28
C SER A 270 -22.75 10.01 -10.39
N GLY A 271 -21.90 9.22 -9.73
CA GLY A 271 -22.30 8.09 -8.89
C GLY A 271 -22.73 8.48 -7.46
N ARG A 272 -22.73 7.50 -6.56
CA ARG A 272 -22.88 7.75 -5.12
C ARG A 272 -21.50 7.95 -4.48
N ARG A 273 -21.31 9.07 -3.78
CA ARG A 273 -20.14 9.29 -2.93
C ARG A 273 -20.06 8.24 -1.84
N GLN A 274 -18.90 7.62 -1.67
CA GLN A 274 -18.61 6.64 -0.63
C GLN A 274 -17.87 7.30 0.53
N PRO A 275 -18.20 6.97 1.79
CA PRO A 275 -17.48 7.46 2.94
C PRO A 275 -16.10 6.80 3.05
N HIS A 276 -15.17 7.46 3.75
CA HIS A 276 -13.93 6.82 4.18
C HIS A 276 -14.22 5.67 5.14
N ARG A 277 -13.47 4.58 5.02
CA ARG A 277 -13.64 3.39 5.88
C ARG A 277 -12.84 3.45 7.18
N VAL A 278 -11.82 4.30 7.22
CA VAL A 278 -10.95 4.52 8.38
C VAL A 278 -10.76 6.01 8.57
N SER A 279 -11.12 6.50 9.75
CA SER A 279 -10.80 7.84 10.21
C SER A 279 -9.55 7.79 11.08
N LEU A 280 -8.69 8.77 10.93
CA LEU A 280 -7.48 8.90 11.73
C LEU A 280 -7.57 10.20 12.53
N VAL A 281 -7.08 10.15 13.76
CA VAL A 281 -7.04 11.30 14.67
C VAL A 281 -5.60 11.62 15.04
N TRP A 282 -5.36 12.86 15.44
CA TRP A 282 -4.07 13.29 15.98
C TRP A 282 -4.02 13.02 17.49
N PRO A 283 -2.84 12.70 18.05
CA PRO A 283 -1.53 12.57 17.39
C PRO A 283 -1.45 11.33 16.49
N ARG A 284 -0.71 11.42 15.38
CA ARG A 284 -0.53 10.29 14.46
C ARG A 284 0.74 9.52 14.79
N PRO A 285 0.75 8.20 14.53
CA PRO A 285 1.99 7.42 14.60
C PRO A 285 3.07 8.06 13.71
N PRO A 286 4.30 8.23 14.24
CA PRO A 286 5.39 8.75 13.44
C PRO A 286 5.73 7.78 12.30
N GLU A 287 6.30 8.32 11.22
CA GLU A 287 6.98 7.49 10.23
C GLU A 287 8.15 6.76 10.92
N GLY A 288 8.28 5.45 10.73
CA GLY A 288 9.29 4.65 11.43
C GLY A 288 9.03 3.16 11.35
N ILE A 289 9.83 2.39 12.09
CA ILE A 289 9.86 0.92 12.01
C ILE A 289 8.50 0.28 12.33
N ALA A 290 7.77 0.81 13.32
CA ALA A 290 6.47 0.27 13.72
C ALA A 290 5.43 0.42 12.61
N LEU A 291 5.29 1.62 12.02
CA LEU A 291 4.37 1.86 10.91
C LEU A 291 4.80 1.05 9.67
N ASP A 292 6.09 1.02 9.36
CA ASP A 292 6.61 0.29 8.19
C ASP A 292 6.32 -1.22 8.29
N ARG A 293 6.52 -1.82 9.47
CA ARG A 293 6.21 -3.22 9.74
C ARG A 293 4.73 -3.50 9.90
N ALA A 294 3.93 -2.56 10.41
CA ALA A 294 2.48 -2.71 10.48
C ALA A 294 1.86 -2.76 9.08
N ILE A 295 2.28 -1.85 8.20
CA ILE A 295 1.90 -1.86 6.79
C ILE A 295 2.42 -3.13 6.12
N GLY A 296 3.67 -3.52 6.40
CA GLY A 296 4.28 -4.76 5.90
C GLY A 296 3.49 -6.00 6.29
N CYS A 297 3.05 -6.11 7.54
CA CYS A 297 2.24 -7.21 8.05
C CYS A 297 0.92 -7.34 7.28
N LEU A 298 0.12 -6.26 7.21
CA LEU A 298 -1.17 -6.33 6.53
C LEU A 298 -1.04 -6.52 5.01
N LEU A 299 -0.08 -5.83 4.36
CA LEU A 299 0.18 -6.05 2.93
C LEU A 299 0.69 -7.46 2.66
N GLY A 300 1.59 -7.97 3.49
CA GLY A 300 2.13 -9.31 3.36
C GLY A 300 1.04 -10.37 3.45
N GLN A 301 0.08 -10.18 4.36
CA GLN A 301 -1.09 -11.05 4.45
C GLN A 301 -1.88 -11.07 3.13
N VAL A 302 -2.30 -9.89 2.66
CA VAL A 302 -3.14 -9.78 1.45
C VAL A 302 -2.41 -10.23 0.19
N VAL A 303 -1.10 -9.97 0.10
CA VAL A 303 -0.28 -10.44 -1.02
C VAL A 303 -0.17 -11.96 -0.99
N GLY A 304 0.06 -12.56 0.18
CA GLY A 304 0.18 -14.01 0.32
C GLY A 304 -1.11 -14.75 -0.01
N ASP A 305 -2.23 -14.28 0.53
CA ASP A 305 -3.61 -14.72 0.20
C ASP A 305 -3.83 -14.65 -1.33
N SER A 306 -3.70 -13.46 -1.91
CA SER A 306 -4.03 -13.25 -3.32
C SER A 306 -3.12 -14.05 -4.26
N LEU A 307 -1.82 -14.18 -3.94
CA LEU A 307 -0.88 -14.98 -4.72
C LEU A 307 -1.19 -16.49 -4.62
N GLY A 308 -1.52 -16.96 -3.42
CA GLY A 308 -1.86 -18.36 -3.17
C GLY A 308 -3.18 -18.77 -3.82
N SER A 309 -4.17 -17.89 -3.89
CA SER A 309 -5.48 -18.17 -4.50
C SER A 309 -5.41 -18.51 -6.00
N LEU A 310 -4.29 -18.17 -6.67
CA LEU A 310 -4.04 -18.52 -8.07
C LEU A 310 -3.92 -20.03 -8.30
N VAL A 311 -3.51 -20.78 -7.27
CA VAL A 311 -3.18 -22.21 -7.39
C VAL A 311 -3.66 -23.06 -6.23
N GLU A 312 -4.62 -22.55 -5.47
CA GLU A 312 -5.25 -23.24 -4.34
C GLU A 312 -5.70 -24.66 -4.71
N PHE A 313 -5.46 -25.60 -3.80
CA PHE A 313 -5.73 -27.04 -3.91
C PHE A 313 -4.94 -27.81 -4.98
N ARG A 314 -4.01 -27.16 -5.69
CA ARG A 314 -3.21 -27.83 -6.72
C ARG A 314 -2.00 -28.52 -6.12
N SER A 315 -1.55 -29.56 -6.82
CA SER A 315 -0.32 -30.27 -6.46
C SER A 315 0.92 -29.43 -6.81
N PRO A 316 2.04 -29.56 -6.06
CA PRO A 316 3.33 -28.95 -6.41
C PRO A 316 3.74 -29.22 -7.86
N ARG A 317 3.47 -30.45 -8.34
CA ARG A 317 3.81 -30.87 -9.70
C ARG A 317 3.03 -30.08 -10.75
N ASP A 318 1.73 -29.89 -10.55
CA ASP A 318 0.90 -29.13 -11.49
C ASP A 318 1.22 -27.65 -11.45
N ILE A 319 1.57 -27.12 -10.28
CA ILE A 319 2.03 -25.73 -10.13
C ILE A 319 3.34 -25.54 -10.89
N ALA A 320 4.35 -26.37 -10.64
CA ALA A 320 5.65 -26.28 -11.33
C ALA A 320 5.51 -26.46 -12.85
N ARG A 321 4.55 -27.27 -13.31
CA ARG A 321 4.28 -27.44 -14.76
C ARG A 321 3.72 -26.17 -15.40
N GLN A 322 2.82 -25.45 -14.73
CA GLN A 322 2.22 -24.23 -15.25
C GLN A 322 3.09 -22.99 -15.00
N TYR A 323 3.80 -22.97 -13.87
CA TYR A 323 4.63 -21.89 -13.40
C TYR A 323 6.06 -22.40 -13.15
N PRO A 324 6.84 -22.68 -14.21
CA PRO A 324 8.18 -23.26 -14.06
C PRO A 324 9.17 -22.36 -13.31
N ALA A 325 8.89 -21.06 -13.22
CA ALA A 325 9.68 -20.09 -12.44
C ALA A 325 9.04 -19.73 -11.08
N GLY A 326 8.03 -20.49 -10.65
CA GLY A 326 7.17 -20.18 -9.51
C GLY A 326 6.04 -19.20 -9.84
N VAL A 327 5.03 -19.14 -8.97
CA VAL A 327 3.94 -18.16 -9.09
C VAL A 327 4.48 -16.80 -8.63
N ARG A 328 4.96 -15.98 -9.56
CA ARG A 328 5.71 -14.75 -9.23
C ARG A 328 4.90 -13.47 -9.27
N ASP A 329 3.73 -13.47 -9.90
CA ASP A 329 2.93 -12.26 -10.12
C ASP A 329 1.48 -12.48 -9.72
N LEU A 330 0.90 -11.46 -9.09
CA LEU A 330 -0.54 -11.37 -8.90
C LEU A 330 -1.20 -11.17 -10.27
N ALA A 331 -2.18 -11.99 -10.60
CA ALA A 331 -2.83 -12.01 -11.89
C ALA A 331 -4.34 -12.19 -11.72
N ASP A 332 -5.10 -11.90 -12.78
CA ASP A 332 -6.51 -12.25 -12.84
C ASP A 332 -6.66 -13.76 -13.07
N GLY A 333 -7.69 -14.38 -12.50
CA GLY A 333 -7.98 -15.80 -12.63
C GLY A 333 -7.85 -16.57 -11.32
N GLY A 334 -7.15 -17.70 -11.34
CA GLY A 334 -7.02 -18.59 -10.18
C GLY A 334 -8.25 -19.43 -9.90
N THR A 335 -8.28 -20.07 -8.74
CA THR A 335 -9.33 -21.00 -8.30
C THR A 335 -10.72 -20.37 -8.32
N TRP A 336 -10.80 -19.10 -7.92
CA TRP A 336 -12.06 -18.36 -7.77
C TRP A 336 -12.35 -17.36 -8.89
N ASN A 337 -11.47 -17.28 -9.90
CA ASN A 337 -11.52 -16.29 -10.98
C ASN A 337 -11.58 -14.83 -10.48
N THR A 338 -10.68 -14.51 -9.55
CA THR A 338 -10.55 -13.20 -8.91
C THR A 338 -9.70 -12.24 -9.75
N ILE A 339 -9.74 -10.94 -9.43
CA ILE A 339 -8.81 -9.97 -10.02
C ILE A 339 -7.49 -9.93 -9.23
N ALA A 340 -6.37 -9.57 -9.86
CA ALA A 340 -5.08 -9.48 -9.18
C ALA A 340 -5.13 -8.62 -7.91
N GLY A 341 -4.64 -9.12 -6.77
CA GLY A 341 -4.69 -8.42 -5.49
C GLY A 341 -6.04 -8.51 -4.76
N GLN A 342 -7.03 -9.24 -5.31
CA GLN A 342 -8.27 -9.56 -4.60
C GLN A 342 -8.02 -10.67 -3.58
N LEU A 343 -8.68 -10.52 -2.44
CA LEU A 343 -8.53 -11.36 -1.25
C LEU A 343 -9.57 -12.50 -1.24
N THR A 344 -9.27 -13.58 -0.52
CA THR A 344 -10.19 -14.66 -0.13
C THR A 344 -10.64 -14.48 1.34
N ASP A 345 -11.18 -15.52 1.98
CA ASP A 345 -11.70 -15.43 3.34
C ASP A 345 -10.62 -15.12 4.39
N ASP A 346 -9.38 -15.55 4.15
CA ASP A 346 -8.20 -15.27 4.99
C ASP A 346 -8.11 -13.79 5.37
N SER A 347 -8.05 -12.94 4.36
CA SER A 347 -7.83 -11.51 4.55
C SER A 347 -9.12 -10.70 4.60
N GLU A 348 -10.25 -11.18 4.07
CA GLU A 348 -11.54 -10.52 4.33
C GLU A 348 -11.89 -10.54 5.81
N LEU A 349 -11.71 -11.68 6.49
CA LEU A 349 -11.90 -11.80 7.93
C LEU A 349 -10.88 -10.94 8.71
N ALA A 350 -9.63 -10.90 8.27
CA ALA A 350 -8.62 -10.04 8.90
C ALA A 350 -8.92 -8.55 8.73
N LEU A 351 -9.40 -8.11 7.57
CA LEU A 351 -9.86 -6.73 7.39
C LEU A 351 -11.02 -6.40 8.33
N ASP A 352 -11.96 -7.32 8.53
CA ASP A 352 -13.05 -7.13 9.49
C ASP A 352 -12.58 -7.08 10.94
N LEU A 353 -11.63 -7.92 11.30
CA LEU A 353 -10.97 -7.89 12.60
C LEU A 353 -10.26 -6.55 12.81
N ALA A 354 -9.40 -6.14 11.88
CA ALA A 354 -8.66 -4.88 11.92
C ALA A 354 -9.60 -3.67 12.10
N ARG A 355 -10.64 -3.57 11.27
CA ARG A 355 -11.62 -2.47 11.37
C ARG A 355 -12.38 -2.50 12.69
N THR A 356 -12.67 -3.68 13.21
CA THR A 356 -13.28 -3.82 14.54
C THR A 356 -12.33 -3.32 15.62
N LEU A 357 -11.06 -3.73 15.60
CA LEU A 357 -10.05 -3.31 16.58
C LEU A 357 -9.85 -1.79 16.59
N VAL A 358 -9.82 -1.13 15.43
CA VAL A 358 -9.76 0.34 15.33
C VAL A 358 -10.98 1.01 16.00
N SER A 359 -12.16 0.39 15.94
CA SER A 359 -13.40 0.95 16.52
C SER A 359 -13.55 0.73 18.03
N GLN A 360 -12.68 -0.09 18.64
CA GLN A 360 -12.75 -0.42 20.06
C GLN A 360 -11.61 0.27 20.83
N THR A 361 -11.76 0.40 22.15
CA THR A 361 -10.68 0.82 23.06
C THR A 361 -9.96 -0.38 23.69
N SER A 362 -10.59 -1.55 23.71
CA SER A 362 -10.04 -2.81 24.23
C SER A 362 -10.60 -3.99 23.44
N TRP A 363 -10.10 -5.21 23.70
CA TRP A 363 -10.61 -6.41 23.04
C TRP A 363 -12.08 -6.65 23.38
N SER A 364 -12.91 -6.93 22.37
CA SER A 364 -14.32 -7.29 22.53
C SER A 364 -14.68 -8.48 21.65
N SER A 365 -14.84 -9.65 22.26
CA SER A 365 -15.26 -10.87 21.56
C SER A 365 -16.62 -10.72 20.87
N GLU A 366 -17.54 -9.97 21.48
CA GLU A 366 -18.88 -9.74 20.92
C GLU A 366 -18.82 -8.85 19.69
N ALA A 367 -18.05 -7.76 19.73
CA ALA A 367 -17.87 -6.88 18.57
C ALA A 367 -17.22 -7.63 17.39
N VAL A 368 -16.20 -8.45 17.68
CA VAL A 368 -15.51 -9.28 16.67
C VAL A 368 -16.46 -10.32 16.09
N ALA A 369 -17.20 -11.06 16.92
CA ALA A 369 -18.20 -12.01 16.44
C ALA A 369 -19.32 -11.34 15.62
N ALA A 370 -19.72 -10.12 15.99
CA ALA A 370 -20.70 -9.34 15.22
C ALA A 370 -20.16 -8.93 13.83
N ALA A 371 -18.89 -8.53 13.75
CA ALA A 371 -18.24 -8.24 12.47
C ALA A 371 -18.17 -9.49 11.58
N TYR A 372 -17.69 -10.61 12.12
CA TYR A 372 -17.64 -11.88 11.39
C TYR A 372 -19.03 -12.41 10.96
N ALA A 373 -20.06 -12.18 11.79
CA ALA A 373 -21.44 -12.46 11.40
C ALA A 373 -21.90 -11.58 10.22
N GLY A 374 -21.49 -10.30 10.20
CA GLY A 374 -21.69 -9.40 9.06
C GLY A 374 -20.98 -9.86 7.80
N TRP A 375 -19.73 -10.31 7.93
CA TRP A 375 -18.97 -10.95 6.84
C TRP A 375 -19.69 -12.16 6.28
N TYR A 376 -20.09 -13.11 7.13
CA TYR A 376 -20.87 -14.27 6.71
C TYR A 376 -22.14 -13.88 5.96
N ALA A 377 -22.89 -12.89 6.49
CA ALA A 377 -24.11 -12.39 5.86
C ALA A 377 -23.86 -11.70 4.50
N SER A 378 -22.65 -11.21 4.26
CA SER A 378 -22.23 -10.63 2.98
C SER A 378 -21.95 -11.67 1.88
N ARG A 379 -22.13 -12.96 2.19
CA ARG A 379 -22.00 -14.10 1.26
C ARG A 379 -20.63 -14.13 0.56
N PRO A 380 -19.54 -14.36 1.32
CA PRO A 380 -18.23 -14.55 0.71
C PRO A 380 -18.26 -15.77 -0.21
N PHE A 381 -17.47 -15.73 -1.28
CA PHE A 381 -17.40 -16.82 -2.26
C PHE A 381 -16.62 -18.02 -1.75
N ASP A 382 -15.75 -17.79 -0.77
CA ASP A 382 -15.00 -18.82 -0.06
C ASP A 382 -15.23 -18.71 1.45
N ILE A 383 -15.26 -19.86 2.12
CA ILE A 383 -15.38 -20.00 3.57
C ILE A 383 -15.19 -21.47 3.99
N GLY A 384 -14.16 -21.71 4.79
CA GLY A 384 -13.88 -23.02 5.38
C GLY A 384 -15.02 -23.57 6.24
N GLY A 385 -15.19 -24.90 6.28
CA GLY A 385 -16.31 -25.58 6.94
C GLY A 385 -16.46 -25.27 8.44
N THR A 386 -15.35 -25.28 9.19
CA THR A 386 -15.34 -24.95 10.63
C THR A 386 -15.71 -23.50 10.89
N THR A 387 -15.19 -22.57 10.07
CA THR A 387 -15.55 -21.15 10.11
C THR A 387 -17.04 -20.95 9.81
N ARG A 388 -17.55 -21.59 8.74
CA ARG A 388 -18.97 -21.55 8.36
C ARG A 388 -19.88 -22.01 9.50
N GLN A 389 -19.54 -23.12 10.15
CA GLN A 389 -20.34 -23.67 11.24
C GLN A 389 -20.53 -22.66 12.39
N ALA A 390 -19.43 -22.07 12.88
CA ALA A 390 -19.50 -21.12 13.99
C ALA A 390 -20.13 -19.78 13.58
N LEU A 391 -19.74 -19.22 12.43
CA LEU A 391 -20.20 -17.89 12.01
C LEU A 391 -21.65 -17.89 11.51
N SER A 392 -22.15 -19.02 10.97
CA SER A 392 -23.58 -19.13 10.65
C SER A 392 -24.46 -19.02 11.90
N ALA A 393 -24.03 -19.60 13.04
CA ALA A 393 -24.71 -19.45 14.32
C ALA A 393 -24.64 -18.01 14.84
N ALA A 394 -23.48 -17.35 14.73
CA ALA A 394 -23.33 -15.94 15.08
C ALA A 394 -24.23 -15.02 14.24
N ALA A 395 -24.37 -15.32 12.94
CA ALA A 395 -25.24 -14.58 12.02
C ALA A 395 -26.72 -14.78 12.35
N ALA A 396 -27.13 -15.99 12.73
CA ALA A 396 -28.50 -16.30 13.13
C ALA A 396 -28.91 -15.73 14.50
N ALA A 397 -27.95 -15.53 15.41
CA ALA A 397 -28.21 -14.98 16.73
C ALA A 397 -28.55 -13.49 16.70
N ALA A 398 -29.63 -13.09 17.37
CA ALA A 398 -30.03 -11.67 17.50
C ALA A 398 -29.17 -10.89 18.51
N GLN A 399 -28.68 -11.57 19.55
CA GLN A 399 -27.81 -11.08 20.63
C GLN A 399 -26.85 -12.20 21.03
N ASP A 400 -25.78 -11.88 21.77
CA ASP A 400 -24.75 -12.85 22.21
C ASP A 400 -24.18 -13.66 21.04
N LYS A 401 -23.70 -12.95 20.01
CA LYS A 401 -23.15 -13.55 18.81
C LYS A 401 -21.89 -14.35 19.12
N ALA A 402 -21.07 -13.88 20.07
CA ALA A 402 -19.89 -14.60 20.52
C ALA A 402 -20.24 -15.91 21.23
N GLY A 403 -21.24 -15.92 22.11
CA GLY A 403 -21.73 -17.13 22.76
C GLY A 403 -22.31 -18.13 21.76
N ALA A 404 -23.09 -17.65 20.80
CA ALA A 404 -23.64 -18.48 19.73
C ALA A 404 -22.54 -19.13 18.87
N ALA A 405 -21.53 -18.37 18.47
CA ALA A 405 -20.39 -18.87 17.70
C ALA A 405 -19.64 -19.97 18.48
N ARG A 406 -19.27 -19.70 19.73
CA ARG A 406 -18.56 -20.63 20.62
C ARG A 406 -19.32 -21.92 20.85
N LYS A 407 -20.64 -21.82 21.01
CA LYS A 407 -21.51 -22.98 21.23
C LYS A 407 -21.55 -23.89 19.99
N ALA A 408 -21.56 -23.29 18.79
CA ALA A 408 -21.61 -24.02 17.54
C ALA A 408 -20.23 -24.52 17.07
N ALA A 409 -19.13 -23.93 17.56
CA ALA A 409 -17.79 -24.23 17.09
C ALA A 409 -17.37 -25.70 17.30
N ASN A 410 -16.66 -26.25 16.31
CA ASN A 410 -16.15 -27.62 16.36
C ASN A 410 -14.88 -27.68 17.24
N ARG A 411 -14.97 -28.40 18.36
CA ARG A 411 -13.88 -28.54 19.34
C ARG A 411 -12.75 -29.46 18.90
N GLU A 412 -13.02 -30.37 17.97
CA GLU A 412 -12.05 -31.33 17.45
C GLU A 412 -11.29 -30.79 16.24
N SER A 413 -11.79 -29.71 15.62
CA SER A 413 -11.18 -29.14 14.42
C SER A 413 -9.85 -28.46 14.73
N GLN A 414 -8.80 -28.92 14.05
CA GLN A 414 -7.46 -28.35 14.08
C GLN A 414 -7.16 -27.52 12.82
N ALA A 415 -8.20 -26.97 12.19
CA ALA A 415 -8.07 -26.15 11.00
C ALA A 415 -7.40 -24.78 11.28
N ASN A 416 -6.77 -24.22 10.26
CA ASN A 416 -6.06 -22.94 10.27
C ASN A 416 -6.95 -21.68 10.22
N GLY A 417 -8.28 -21.83 10.10
CA GLY A 417 -9.23 -20.74 9.92
C GLY A 417 -9.20 -19.60 10.94
N ALA A 418 -8.67 -19.85 12.15
CA ALA A 418 -8.42 -18.81 13.17
C ALA A 418 -7.02 -18.17 13.07
N LEU A 419 -6.01 -18.95 12.69
CA LEU A 419 -4.63 -18.47 12.55
C LEU A 419 -4.53 -17.48 11.38
N MET A 420 -5.21 -17.76 10.27
CA MET A 420 -5.08 -17.01 9.03
C MET A 420 -5.55 -15.55 9.09
N ARG A 421 -6.50 -15.26 10.00
CA ARG A 421 -7.13 -13.94 10.10
C ARG A 421 -6.61 -13.07 11.25
N CYS A 422 -5.77 -13.61 12.14
CA CYS A 422 -5.49 -12.98 13.43
C CYS A 422 -4.29 -12.02 13.43
N ALA A 423 -3.56 -11.86 12.33
CA ALA A 423 -2.42 -10.94 12.23
C ALA A 423 -2.72 -9.48 12.68
N PRO A 424 -3.92 -8.90 12.41
CA PRO A 424 -4.27 -7.58 12.91
C PRO A 424 -4.17 -7.43 14.43
N ILE A 425 -4.36 -8.49 15.20
CA ILE A 425 -4.20 -8.47 16.67
C ILE A 425 -2.76 -8.14 17.06
N GLY A 426 -1.78 -8.70 16.34
CA GLY A 426 -0.37 -8.43 16.60
C GLY A 426 0.04 -7.00 16.21
N VAL A 427 -0.63 -6.39 15.23
CA VAL A 427 -0.43 -4.97 14.89
C VAL A 427 -1.08 -4.05 15.93
N TRP A 428 -2.21 -4.48 16.47
CA TRP A 428 -3.06 -3.72 17.34
C TRP A 428 -2.61 -3.66 18.81
N ALA A 429 -2.13 -4.79 19.33
CA ALA A 429 -1.84 -4.95 20.75
C ALA A 429 -0.62 -4.13 21.20
N ILE A 430 -0.63 -3.70 22.46
CA ILE A 430 0.47 -2.92 23.07
C ILE A 430 1.72 -3.78 23.24
N ASP A 431 1.53 -5.06 23.56
CA ASP A 431 2.62 -6.01 23.75
C ASP A 431 2.23 -7.43 23.32
N ALA A 432 3.21 -8.33 23.34
CA ALA A 432 3.04 -9.72 22.96
C ALA A 432 2.07 -10.50 23.89
N ALA A 433 1.92 -10.10 25.15
CA ALA A 433 1.06 -10.79 26.10
C ALA A 433 -0.42 -10.44 25.86
N GLU A 434 -0.73 -9.17 25.63
CA GLU A 434 -2.05 -8.71 25.21
C GLU A 434 -2.43 -9.34 23.86
N ALA A 435 -1.50 -9.33 22.89
CA ALA A 435 -1.72 -9.97 21.59
C ALA A 435 -2.12 -11.44 21.74
N ALA A 436 -1.32 -12.21 22.50
CA ALA A 436 -1.56 -13.62 22.74
C ALA A 436 -2.92 -13.89 23.44
N ALA A 437 -3.30 -13.05 24.41
CA ALA A 437 -4.58 -13.17 25.09
C ALA A 437 -5.77 -12.91 24.17
N ALA A 438 -5.70 -11.87 23.34
CA ALA A 438 -6.73 -11.54 22.35
C ALA A 438 -6.86 -12.61 21.26
N ALA A 439 -5.75 -13.13 20.73
CA ALA A 439 -5.78 -14.19 19.72
C ALA A 439 -6.38 -15.51 20.22
N ARG A 440 -6.17 -15.87 21.50
CA ARG A 440 -6.88 -17.03 22.10
C ARG A 440 -8.39 -16.81 22.13
N GLN A 441 -8.82 -15.60 22.49
CA GLN A 441 -10.24 -15.25 22.51
C GLN A 441 -10.86 -15.21 21.11
N ASP A 442 -10.14 -14.73 20.10
CA ASP A 442 -10.56 -14.78 18.70
C ASP A 442 -10.70 -16.23 18.21
N ALA A 443 -9.66 -17.03 18.41
CA ALA A 443 -9.66 -18.42 17.98
C ALA A 443 -10.82 -19.19 18.62
N ALA A 444 -11.08 -18.98 19.91
CA ALA A 444 -12.19 -19.62 20.63
C ALA A 444 -13.59 -19.34 20.03
N LEU A 445 -13.78 -18.27 19.25
CA LEU A 445 -15.05 -17.99 18.57
C LEU A 445 -15.42 -19.07 17.54
N THR A 446 -14.42 -19.69 16.89
CA THR A 446 -14.63 -20.58 15.73
C THR A 446 -13.85 -21.88 15.78
N HIS A 447 -12.65 -21.85 16.36
CA HIS A 447 -11.68 -22.94 16.47
C HIS A 447 -11.19 -23.06 17.92
N PRO A 448 -12.04 -23.53 18.86
CA PRO A 448 -11.72 -23.59 20.28
C PRO A 448 -10.71 -24.70 20.64
N HIS A 449 -10.26 -25.50 19.69
CA HIS A 449 -9.23 -26.50 19.93
C HIS A 449 -7.96 -25.83 20.52
N PRO A 450 -7.36 -26.34 21.62
CA PRO A 450 -6.22 -25.71 22.29
C PRO A 450 -5.04 -25.40 21.37
N MET A 451 -4.74 -26.29 20.42
CA MET A 451 -3.68 -26.07 19.43
C MET A 451 -3.94 -24.88 18.50
N CYS A 452 -5.18 -24.65 18.05
CA CYS A 452 -5.52 -23.47 17.21
C CYS A 452 -5.35 -22.17 18.01
N GLN A 453 -5.77 -22.18 19.28
CA GLN A 453 -5.58 -21.06 20.19
C GLN A 453 -4.10 -20.78 20.47
N ALA A 454 -3.30 -21.81 20.74
CA ALA A 454 -1.86 -21.69 21.00
C ALA A 454 -1.08 -21.23 19.76
N ALA A 455 -1.39 -21.77 18.57
CA ALA A 455 -0.76 -21.36 17.31
C ALA A 455 -1.05 -19.89 17.00
N SER A 456 -2.32 -19.47 17.13
CA SER A 456 -2.73 -18.08 16.92
C SER A 456 -2.05 -17.14 17.92
N ALA A 457 -1.96 -17.53 19.20
CA ALA A 457 -1.29 -16.76 20.24
C ALA A 457 0.21 -16.56 19.96
N ALA A 458 0.92 -17.64 19.61
CA ALA A 458 2.35 -17.58 19.28
C ALA A 458 2.63 -16.74 18.03
N PHE A 459 1.77 -16.87 17.02
CA PHE A 459 1.86 -16.09 15.79
C PHE A 459 1.71 -14.59 16.03
N VAL A 460 0.67 -14.15 16.73
CA VAL A 460 0.47 -12.71 16.97
C VAL A 460 1.43 -12.13 17.99
N ALA A 461 1.94 -12.93 18.92
CA ALA A 461 3.00 -12.52 19.86
C ALA A 461 4.29 -12.17 19.09
N ALA A 462 4.69 -13.01 18.12
CA ALA A 462 5.81 -12.71 17.24
C ALA A 462 5.57 -11.44 16.43
N ILE A 463 4.37 -11.27 15.86
CA ILE A 463 4.02 -10.05 15.09
C ILE A 463 4.13 -8.80 15.98
N ALA A 464 3.52 -8.79 17.17
CA ALA A 464 3.59 -7.66 18.10
C ALA A 464 5.03 -7.29 18.47
N THR A 465 5.89 -8.29 18.74
CA THR A 465 7.32 -8.05 18.96
C THR A 465 8.02 -7.46 17.73
N GLY A 466 7.68 -7.93 16.52
CA GLY A 466 8.18 -7.37 15.27
C GLY A 466 7.77 -5.91 15.08
N ILE A 467 6.49 -5.59 15.26
CA ILE A 467 5.98 -4.21 15.17
C ILE A 467 6.67 -3.30 16.19
N GLY A 468 6.90 -3.80 17.41
CA GLY A 468 7.65 -3.10 18.46
C GLY A 468 9.14 -2.89 18.19
N GLY A 469 9.65 -3.31 17.03
CA GLY A 469 11.05 -3.13 16.62
C GLY A 469 11.97 -4.30 17.00
N GLY A 470 11.43 -5.39 17.55
CA GLY A 470 12.20 -6.60 17.85
C GLY A 470 12.80 -7.22 16.59
N ASP A 471 13.95 -7.85 16.74
CA ASP A 471 14.56 -8.65 15.66
C ASP A 471 13.89 -10.03 15.54
N ARG A 472 14.37 -10.83 14.59
CA ARG A 472 13.85 -12.18 14.34
C ARG A 472 13.92 -13.07 15.58
N GLU A 473 15.03 -13.07 16.32
CA GLU A 473 15.17 -13.95 17.48
C GLU A 473 14.24 -13.52 18.62
N ALA A 474 14.02 -12.20 18.79
CA ALA A 474 13.03 -11.68 19.72
C ALA A 474 11.61 -12.14 19.33
N MET A 475 11.26 -12.09 18.04
CA MET A 475 9.97 -12.59 17.54
C MET A 475 9.79 -14.09 17.80
N LEU A 476 10.83 -14.91 17.55
CA LEU A 476 10.82 -16.35 17.83
C LEU A 476 10.67 -16.63 19.33
N THR A 477 11.38 -15.88 20.17
CA THR A 477 11.30 -16.00 21.64
C THR A 477 9.89 -15.66 22.15
N ALA A 478 9.27 -14.60 21.61
CA ALA A 478 7.91 -14.21 21.96
C ALA A 478 6.87 -15.28 21.55
N ALA A 479 7.01 -15.88 20.36
CA ALA A 479 6.19 -17.01 19.95
C ALA A 479 6.33 -18.20 20.90
N GLU A 480 7.57 -18.54 21.28
CA GLU A 480 7.87 -19.65 22.18
C GLU A 480 7.26 -19.47 23.59
N ALA A 481 7.31 -18.24 24.10
CA ALA A 481 6.74 -17.87 25.39
C ALA A 481 5.20 -17.92 25.41
N ALA A 482 4.55 -17.70 24.27
CA ALA A 482 3.09 -17.66 24.16
C ALA A 482 2.42 -19.06 24.05
N MET A 483 3.22 -20.13 23.92
CA MET A 483 2.73 -21.52 23.85
C MET A 483 2.62 -22.15 25.25
N PRO A 484 1.43 -22.49 25.77
CA PRO A 484 1.27 -23.09 27.10
C PRO A 484 1.69 -24.58 27.15
N GLU A 485 2.19 -25.04 28.29
CA GLU A 485 2.45 -26.47 28.59
C GLU A 485 1.31 -27.08 29.42
N PRO A 486 0.94 -28.37 29.25
CA PRO A 486 1.44 -29.35 28.27
C PRO A 486 0.64 -29.41 26.95
N ASP A 487 -0.45 -28.66 26.83
CA ASP A 487 -1.44 -28.79 25.74
C ASP A 487 -0.91 -28.41 24.33
N ALA A 488 0.28 -27.81 24.24
CA ALA A 488 0.91 -27.37 22.99
C ALA A 488 2.09 -28.24 22.53
N ALA A 489 2.30 -29.45 23.06
CA ALA A 489 3.46 -30.27 22.72
C ALA A 489 3.69 -30.51 21.21
N PRO A 490 2.67 -30.85 20.37
CA PRO A 490 2.85 -30.98 18.93
C PRO A 490 3.24 -29.66 18.24
N LEU A 491 2.68 -28.54 18.71
CA LEU A 491 2.99 -27.20 18.21
C LEU A 491 4.44 -26.82 18.52
N ARG A 492 4.91 -27.07 19.75
CA ARG A 492 6.30 -26.84 20.15
C ARG A 492 7.28 -27.70 19.37
N ALA A 493 6.95 -28.96 19.10
CA ALA A 493 7.76 -29.82 18.24
C ALA A 493 7.84 -29.28 16.80
N ALA A 494 6.71 -28.83 16.24
CA ALA A 494 6.67 -28.18 14.93
C ALA A 494 7.50 -26.88 14.89
N PHE A 495 7.40 -26.06 15.95
CA PHE A 495 8.18 -24.84 16.11
C PHE A 495 9.70 -25.11 16.20
N ALA A 496 10.11 -26.13 16.98
CA ALA A 496 11.51 -26.52 17.10
C ALA A 496 12.10 -26.99 15.75
N ARG A 497 11.34 -27.79 14.99
CA ARG A 497 11.70 -28.17 13.62
C ARG A 497 11.82 -26.96 12.69
N ALA A 498 10.86 -26.04 12.77
CA ALA A 498 10.91 -24.79 12.00
C ALA A 498 12.19 -23.99 12.28
N ARG A 499 12.58 -23.84 13.57
CA ARG A 499 13.83 -23.19 13.97
C ARG A 499 15.08 -23.94 13.49
N ALA A 500 15.00 -25.27 13.35
CA ALA A 500 16.05 -26.09 12.76
C ALA A 500 16.08 -26.04 11.21
N GLY A 501 15.18 -25.29 10.58
CA GLY A 501 15.10 -25.13 9.12
C GLY A 501 14.21 -26.14 8.41
N GLU A 502 13.53 -27.02 9.15
CA GLU A 502 12.64 -28.05 8.62
C GLU A 502 11.21 -27.51 8.45
N GLY A 503 10.72 -27.50 7.21
CA GLY A 503 9.32 -27.19 6.88
C GLY A 503 8.36 -28.38 7.03
N PRO A 504 7.06 -28.19 6.77
CA PRO A 504 6.11 -29.30 6.66
C PRO A 504 6.55 -30.29 5.57
N GLY A 505 6.47 -31.59 5.86
CA GLY A 505 6.83 -32.64 4.90
C GLY A 505 5.73 -32.95 3.87
N ASP A 506 4.49 -32.52 4.14
CA ASP A 506 3.32 -32.77 3.31
C ASP A 506 2.31 -31.64 3.46
N PHE A 507 1.99 -30.98 2.34
CA PHE A 507 1.00 -29.90 2.24
C PHE A 507 -0.34 -30.39 1.68
N MET A 508 -0.43 -31.63 1.18
CA MET A 508 -1.56 -32.11 0.36
C MET A 508 -2.55 -32.96 1.14
N SER A 509 -2.10 -33.78 2.10
CA SER A 509 -3.01 -34.73 2.78
C SER A 509 -3.93 -34.08 3.81
N GLN A 510 -3.46 -33.03 4.50
CA GLN A 510 -4.23 -32.31 5.54
C GLN A 510 -4.14 -30.80 5.31
N GLN A 511 -4.52 -30.35 4.11
CA GLN A 511 -4.22 -29.02 3.57
C GLN A 511 -4.52 -27.88 4.56
N GLY A 512 -5.68 -27.90 5.20
CA GLY A 512 -6.08 -26.89 6.19
C GLY A 512 -5.55 -27.08 7.62
N TRP A 513 -4.61 -27.99 7.88
CA TRP A 513 -4.12 -28.26 9.23
C TRP A 513 -3.22 -27.14 9.75
N VAL A 514 -3.55 -26.57 10.91
CA VAL A 514 -2.89 -25.39 11.47
C VAL A 514 -1.37 -25.52 11.62
N LEU A 515 -0.85 -26.74 11.87
CA LEU A 515 0.59 -26.96 12.02
C LEU A 515 1.37 -26.80 10.70
N ILE A 516 0.74 -27.04 9.54
CA ILE A 516 1.38 -26.85 8.23
C ILE A 516 1.69 -25.38 8.05
N ALA A 517 0.67 -24.53 8.13
CA ALA A 517 0.81 -23.09 7.98
C ALA A 517 1.75 -22.49 9.02
N PHE A 518 1.62 -22.91 10.28
CA PHE A 518 2.45 -22.44 11.38
C PHE A 518 3.93 -22.80 11.19
N GLN A 519 4.24 -24.08 10.95
CA GLN A 519 5.62 -24.53 10.77
C GLN A 519 6.25 -23.89 9.54
N ASN A 520 5.49 -23.75 8.44
CA ASN A 520 5.95 -23.09 7.23
C ASN A 520 6.37 -21.63 7.48
N ALA A 521 5.48 -20.83 8.07
CA ALA A 521 5.75 -19.41 8.33
C ALA A 521 6.95 -19.22 9.27
N PHE A 522 7.02 -20.00 10.35
CA PHE A 522 8.12 -19.88 11.32
C PHE A 522 9.46 -20.41 10.79
N ARG A 523 9.46 -21.36 9.85
CA ARG A 523 10.68 -21.82 9.18
C ARG A 523 11.27 -20.69 8.35
N HIS A 524 10.45 -20.00 7.56
CA HIS A 524 10.89 -18.84 6.78
C HIS A 524 11.33 -17.67 7.66
N LEU A 525 10.60 -17.41 8.76
CA LEU A 525 11.02 -16.42 9.73
C LEU A 525 12.40 -16.77 10.27
N ALA A 526 12.60 -17.98 10.81
CA ALA A 526 13.87 -18.45 11.38
C ALA A 526 15.04 -18.39 10.38
N ALA A 527 14.79 -18.76 9.11
CA ALA A 527 15.79 -18.68 8.06
C ALA A 527 16.12 -17.23 7.65
N GLY A 528 15.22 -16.28 7.86
CA GLY A 528 15.34 -14.91 7.35
C GLY A 528 15.19 -14.84 5.84
N THR A 529 14.36 -15.74 5.29
CA THR A 529 14.02 -15.75 3.86
C THR A 529 13.37 -14.41 3.49
N SER A 530 13.70 -13.87 2.31
CA SER A 530 13.00 -12.69 1.80
C SER A 530 11.50 -12.99 1.67
N ILE A 531 10.63 -12.01 1.91
CA ILE A 531 9.18 -12.22 1.76
C ILE A 531 8.79 -12.68 0.34
N GLU A 532 9.52 -12.22 -0.70
CA GLU A 532 9.27 -12.65 -2.08
C GLU A 532 9.56 -14.15 -2.25
N ASP A 533 10.75 -14.60 -1.85
CA ASP A 533 11.14 -16.00 -2.03
C ASP A 533 10.29 -16.92 -1.14
N ALA A 534 9.99 -16.51 0.09
CA ALA A 534 9.17 -17.28 1.01
C ALA A 534 7.75 -17.50 0.49
N LEU A 535 7.12 -16.47 -0.09
CA LEU A 535 5.78 -16.61 -0.68
C LEU A 535 5.82 -17.48 -1.94
N ILE A 536 6.84 -17.36 -2.79
CA ILE A 536 6.98 -18.21 -3.98
C ILE A 536 7.18 -19.68 -3.58
N GLU A 537 8.02 -19.96 -2.58
CA GLU A 537 8.23 -21.32 -2.04
C GLU A 537 6.95 -21.88 -1.40
N THR A 538 6.29 -21.07 -0.56
CA THR A 538 5.06 -21.45 0.14
C THR A 538 3.94 -21.80 -0.84
N VAL A 539 3.69 -20.95 -1.82
CA VAL A 539 2.67 -21.19 -2.85
C VAL A 539 3.07 -22.35 -3.77
N GLY A 540 4.36 -22.50 -4.07
CA GLY A 540 4.88 -23.63 -4.85
C GLY A 540 4.69 -25.00 -4.18
N ALA A 541 4.53 -25.03 -2.86
CA ALA A 541 4.30 -26.26 -2.09
C ALA A 541 2.87 -26.83 -2.22
N GLY A 542 1.94 -26.11 -2.86
CA GLY A 542 0.59 -26.58 -3.12
C GLY A 542 -0.28 -26.73 -1.87
N GLY A 543 -1.44 -27.36 -2.04
CA GLY A 543 -2.42 -27.52 -0.98
C GLY A 543 -3.18 -26.21 -0.70
N ASP A 544 -3.24 -25.81 0.56
CA ASP A 544 -3.97 -24.62 1.05
C ASP A 544 -3.15 -23.34 0.86
N THR A 545 -2.89 -22.97 -0.39
CA THR A 545 -1.81 -22.04 -0.74
C THR A 545 -2.11 -20.57 -0.41
N ASP A 546 -3.36 -20.13 -0.47
CA ASP A 546 -3.79 -18.81 -0.04
C ASP A 546 -3.61 -18.65 1.48
N THR A 547 -4.12 -19.58 2.29
CA THR A 547 -3.96 -19.50 3.74
C THR A 547 -2.50 -19.61 4.19
N ASN A 548 -1.75 -20.57 3.63
CA ASN A 548 -0.32 -20.69 3.94
C ASN A 548 0.46 -19.43 3.52
N GLY A 549 0.11 -18.86 2.37
CA GLY A 549 0.67 -17.60 1.87
C GLY A 549 0.34 -16.42 2.79
N ALA A 550 -0.93 -16.27 3.18
CA ALA A 550 -1.40 -15.18 4.05
C ALA A 550 -0.65 -15.17 5.39
N ILE A 551 -0.55 -16.32 6.05
CA ILE A 551 0.13 -16.48 7.34
C ILE A 551 1.63 -16.20 7.20
N CYS A 552 2.28 -16.76 6.18
CA CYS A 552 3.71 -16.54 5.92
C CYS A 552 4.01 -15.06 5.62
N GLY A 553 3.23 -14.46 4.72
CA GLY A 553 3.39 -13.08 4.30
C GLY A 553 3.17 -12.09 5.44
N ALA A 554 2.16 -12.31 6.30
CA ALA A 554 1.91 -11.46 7.45
C ALA A 554 3.10 -11.46 8.45
N LEU A 555 3.60 -12.65 8.80
CA LEU A 555 4.71 -12.79 9.76
C LEU A 555 6.01 -12.16 9.23
N LEU A 556 6.35 -12.43 7.97
CA LEU A 556 7.55 -11.87 7.35
C LEU A 556 7.41 -10.37 7.09
N GLY A 557 6.20 -9.90 6.75
CA GLY A 557 5.89 -8.49 6.60
C GLY A 557 6.09 -7.73 7.91
N ALA A 558 5.69 -8.33 9.04
CA ALA A 558 5.94 -7.79 10.39
C ALA A 558 7.43 -7.78 10.78
N ALA A 559 8.27 -8.61 10.15
CA ALA A 559 9.72 -8.64 10.39
C ALA A 559 10.50 -7.69 9.46
N GLN A 560 10.11 -7.64 8.18
CA GLN A 560 10.90 -7.03 7.10
C GLN A 560 10.38 -5.67 6.64
N GLY A 561 9.13 -5.31 6.98
CA GLY A 561 8.55 -4.03 6.62
C GLY A 561 7.98 -3.96 5.21
N ARG A 562 7.23 -2.90 4.91
CA ARG A 562 6.50 -2.78 3.63
C ARG A 562 7.44 -2.68 2.43
N ALA A 563 8.66 -2.18 2.60
CA ALA A 563 9.63 -2.00 1.52
C ALA A 563 10.17 -3.34 0.97
N ALA A 564 10.16 -4.39 1.80
CA ALA A 564 10.57 -5.74 1.39
C ALA A 564 9.57 -6.39 0.41
N ILE A 565 8.32 -5.94 0.40
CA ILE A 565 7.28 -6.46 -0.50
C ILE A 565 7.49 -5.88 -1.90
N PRO A 566 7.64 -6.71 -2.94
CA PRO A 566 7.78 -6.26 -4.31
C PRO A 566 6.71 -5.24 -4.71
N ARG A 567 7.15 -4.15 -5.33
CA ARG A 567 6.24 -3.09 -5.81
C ARG A 567 5.09 -3.66 -6.65
N ARG A 568 5.38 -4.61 -7.55
CA ARG A 568 4.38 -5.21 -8.45
C ARG A 568 3.21 -5.85 -7.68
N TRP A 569 3.48 -6.40 -6.50
CA TRP A 569 2.45 -6.96 -5.63
C TRP A 569 1.71 -5.87 -4.86
N ARG A 570 2.44 -4.93 -4.23
CA ARG A 570 1.83 -3.81 -3.50
C ARG A 570 0.87 -3.01 -4.38
N MET A 571 1.28 -2.69 -5.60
CA MET A 571 0.46 -1.90 -6.53
C MET A 571 -0.80 -2.65 -6.98
N ALA A 572 -0.72 -3.96 -7.22
CA ALA A 572 -1.90 -4.76 -7.56
C ALA A 572 -2.92 -4.79 -6.41
N VAL A 573 -2.45 -4.94 -5.17
CA VAL A 573 -3.28 -4.88 -3.96
C VAL A 573 -3.89 -3.49 -3.77
N LEU A 574 -3.09 -2.43 -3.77
CA LEU A 574 -3.59 -1.05 -3.54
C LEU A 574 -4.51 -0.54 -4.65
N ALA A 575 -4.50 -1.18 -5.81
CA ALA A 575 -5.39 -0.88 -6.93
C ALA A 575 -6.63 -1.79 -6.98
N CYS A 576 -6.70 -2.81 -6.15
CA CYS A 576 -7.73 -3.83 -6.17
C CYS A 576 -9.09 -3.29 -5.73
N ARG A 577 -10.05 -3.29 -6.66
CA ARG A 577 -11.45 -2.94 -6.44
C ARG A 577 -12.32 -3.89 -7.27
N PRO A 578 -12.74 -5.04 -6.70
CA PRO A 578 -13.53 -6.05 -7.40
C PRO A 578 -14.97 -5.54 -7.62
N LEU A 579 -15.13 -4.70 -8.64
CA LEU A 579 -16.39 -4.08 -9.05
C LEU A 579 -17.05 -4.88 -10.17
N ALA A 580 -18.33 -5.20 -10.02
CA ALA A 580 -19.09 -5.90 -11.06
C ALA A 580 -19.22 -5.04 -12.33
N GLU A 581 -19.27 -3.71 -12.17
CA GLU A 581 -19.39 -2.71 -13.23
C GLU A 581 -18.22 -2.70 -14.21
N ILE A 582 -17.08 -3.27 -13.82
CA ILE A 582 -15.89 -3.42 -14.67
C ILE A 582 -15.53 -4.90 -14.90
N GLY A 583 -16.47 -5.81 -14.63
CA GLY A 583 -16.35 -7.23 -14.99
C GLY A 583 -15.71 -8.14 -13.93
N ALA A 584 -15.57 -7.70 -12.67
CA ALA A 584 -15.12 -8.61 -11.61
C ALA A 584 -16.14 -9.74 -11.38
N VAL A 585 -15.69 -10.99 -11.42
CA VAL A 585 -16.56 -12.18 -11.27
C VAL A 585 -16.99 -12.39 -9.83
N GLN A 586 -16.11 -12.06 -8.88
CA GLN A 586 -16.37 -12.17 -7.45
C GLN A 586 -16.44 -10.77 -6.82
N PRO A 587 -17.46 -9.95 -7.11
CA PRO A 587 -17.53 -8.62 -6.53
C PRO A 587 -17.71 -8.69 -5.02
N ARG A 588 -17.02 -7.82 -4.29
CA ARG A 588 -17.08 -7.76 -2.82
C ARG A 588 -17.43 -6.36 -2.34
N PRO A 589 -18.18 -6.20 -1.25
CA PRO A 589 -18.45 -4.90 -0.65
C PRO A 589 -17.17 -4.12 -0.38
N GLN A 590 -17.23 -2.79 -0.51
CA GLN A 590 -16.07 -1.89 -0.34
C GLN A 590 -15.32 -2.07 0.98
N ARG A 591 -16.00 -2.54 2.03
CA ARG A 591 -15.39 -2.86 3.32
C ARG A 591 -14.24 -3.87 3.24
N TYR A 592 -14.28 -4.74 2.23
CA TYR A 592 -13.31 -5.80 1.96
C TYR A 592 -12.31 -5.44 0.87
N TRP A 593 -12.26 -4.19 0.42
CA TRP A 593 -11.23 -3.76 -0.52
C TRP A 593 -9.94 -3.39 0.22
N PRO A 594 -8.76 -3.78 -0.27
CA PRO A 594 -7.50 -3.57 0.43
C PRO A 594 -6.85 -2.21 0.11
N ASP A 595 -7.53 -1.32 -0.62
CA ASP A 595 -6.93 -0.07 -1.11
C ASP A 595 -6.64 0.96 0.00
N ASP A 596 -7.17 0.77 1.21
CA ASP A 596 -6.89 1.60 2.39
C ASP A 596 -5.97 0.95 3.43
N LEU A 597 -5.30 -0.17 3.09
CA LEU A 597 -4.45 -0.91 4.01
C LEU A 597 -3.39 -0.07 4.75
N PRO A 598 -2.63 0.84 4.10
CA PRO A 598 -1.68 1.68 4.82
C PRO A 598 -2.34 2.57 5.88
N ARG A 599 -3.54 3.08 5.58
CA ARG A 599 -4.33 3.91 6.48
C ARG A 599 -4.90 3.09 7.65
N LEU A 600 -5.31 1.85 7.37
CA LEU A 600 -5.80 0.92 8.38
C LEU A 600 -4.69 0.47 9.34
N ALA A 601 -3.49 0.19 8.83
CA ALA A 601 -2.32 -0.12 9.64
C ALA A 601 -1.96 1.04 10.58
N GLU A 602 -1.97 2.27 10.07
CA GLU A 602 -1.74 3.47 10.86
C GLU A 602 -2.78 3.63 11.99
N ALA A 603 -4.05 3.36 11.70
CA ALA A 603 -5.12 3.43 12.71
C ALA A 603 -4.96 2.38 13.82
N LEU A 604 -4.44 1.18 13.49
CA LEU A 604 -4.27 0.11 14.46
C LEU A 604 -3.18 0.42 15.49
N ILE A 605 -2.09 1.06 15.07
CA ILE A 605 -0.96 1.39 15.95
C ILE A 605 -1.11 2.75 16.64
N GLY A 606 -2.07 3.58 16.22
CA GLY A 606 -2.30 4.94 16.74
C GLY A 606 -3.27 5.03 17.91
N ARG A 607 -3.33 4.00 18.75
CA ARG A 607 -4.24 3.94 19.91
C ARG A 607 -3.80 4.75 21.10
#